data_AF-A0A1E3P4V3-F1
#
_entry.id   AF-A0A1E3P4V3-F1
#
_cell.length_a   1.000
_cell.length_b   1.000
_cell.length_c   1.000
_cell.angle_alpha   90.00
_cell.angle_beta   90.00
_cell.angle_gamma   90.00
#
_symmetry.space_group_name_H-M   'P 1'
#
loop_
_entity.id
_entity.type
_entity.pdbx_description
1 polymer ?
#
loop_
_entity_poly.entity_id
_entity_poly.type
_entity_poly.pdbx_seq_one_letter_code
_entity_poly.pdbx_strand_id
1 'polypeptide(L)'
;MSLLALPDEILLRICNLLDVYDLSSLAKVPVIGPRIARFYMFYHDETTEARALARKLEDNSPVYVYSLEDSPEDYDPSEIWSTFIILGQPNDQIILDKIKDMPQKASIKIICTSKSLVNLIESRSIFESCRNTVSICFLNLWELGMVQITGLDPGSLDFPELHELTLVCCTATNDTSKFKLPKISSILFGCSTESLSILKNFDFEKYDLLQLIKLTFLDFQNDVNIGDITFGKAKEVHLALNHNGFPTNIRGHLKNVSMEHVSSLVLTDFTSLIDIDAPNLTEMTIDINTSSFTKVKFLNFNAPKLLRIGTTNPDFVLFDTFENFNAPLLKEIDINELSLRDNPDYVFENLRTISTAEYTLWHGKFNSLVLTTLEISLGPSMELYNDLKATDFPSLRNLQIHSHSPCDLSKIPFGKTYPSLLRLEFFGFYNVQSDTLNQLLSRCPNLKELEMEPQDAAITIDGVSSDTLEDIRIFPNEDTFQKFEMTNCHFKKLKKFFIAPDTDTSMPDQFDRFSGRIEMIAPNLESILVGLEMESIDISKFKTTKLKRVLLRGPVSEIELGDIQDLKDLNLFYPFTKLGFGQEPAALHNFTLPDRLNFPAVSEYAVMRLMSIYRNTALKRNII
;
A
#
# COMPACT_ATOMS: atom_id res chain seq x y z
N MET A 1 1.29 -8.67 23.04
CA MET A 1 2.46 -9.15 23.81
C MET A 1 3.68 -8.45 23.24
N SER A 2 4.57 -7.87 24.06
CA SER A 2 5.80 -7.25 23.55
C SER A 2 6.78 -8.33 23.08
N LEU A 3 7.52 -8.09 21.98
CA LEU A 3 8.63 -8.94 21.51
C LEU A 3 9.65 -9.24 22.64
N LEU A 4 9.81 -8.31 23.58
CA LEU A 4 10.69 -8.44 24.73
C LEU A 4 10.22 -9.49 25.76
N ALA A 5 8.92 -9.76 25.80
CA ALA A 5 8.30 -10.71 26.73
C ALA A 5 8.15 -12.11 26.15
N LEU A 6 8.56 -12.34 24.90
CA LEU A 6 8.49 -13.64 24.27
C LEU A 6 9.50 -14.61 24.92
N PRO A 7 9.11 -15.86 25.20
CA PRO A 7 10.03 -16.93 25.51
C PRO A 7 11.08 -17.11 24.40
N ASP A 8 12.29 -17.52 24.78
CA ASP A 8 13.41 -17.73 23.86
C ASP A 8 13.06 -18.73 22.75
N GLU A 9 12.25 -19.73 23.08
CA GLU A 9 11.73 -20.75 22.16
C GLU A 9 10.87 -20.14 21.04
N ILE A 10 10.01 -19.17 21.38
CA ILE A 10 9.15 -18.48 20.41
C ILE A 10 9.97 -17.48 19.59
N LEU A 11 10.90 -16.77 20.25
CA LEU A 11 11.79 -15.83 19.58
C LEU A 11 12.68 -16.54 18.54
N LEU A 12 13.20 -17.73 18.87
CA LEU A 12 13.97 -18.57 17.96
C LEU A 12 13.12 -19.01 16.76
N ARG A 13 11.87 -19.44 16.98
CA ARG A 13 10.94 -19.79 15.89
C ARG A 13 10.70 -18.60 14.97
N ILE A 14 10.50 -17.40 15.51
CA ILE A 14 10.34 -16.19 14.70
C ILE A 14 11.62 -15.95 13.88
N CYS A 15 12.79 -15.95 14.52
CA CYS A 15 14.08 -15.71 13.84
C CYS A 15 14.35 -16.69 12.69
N ASN A 16 13.91 -17.95 12.80
CA ASN A 16 14.09 -18.97 11.76
C ASN A 16 13.13 -18.83 10.57
N LEU A 17 12.06 -18.06 10.74
CA LEU A 17 11.11 -17.70 9.68
C LEU A 17 11.49 -16.39 8.98
N LEU A 18 12.40 -15.61 9.57
CA LEU A 18 12.89 -14.37 8.96
C LEU A 18 13.87 -14.66 7.83
N ASP A 19 13.88 -13.80 6.82
CA ASP A 19 14.99 -13.76 5.89
C ASP A 19 16.26 -13.25 6.59
N VAL A 20 17.42 -13.38 5.94
CA VAL A 20 18.71 -13.01 6.55
C VAL A 20 18.78 -11.52 6.92
N TYR A 21 18.06 -10.66 6.20
CA TYR A 21 18.08 -9.22 6.41
C TYR A 21 17.19 -8.84 7.57
N ASP A 22 16.00 -9.40 7.62
CA ASP A 22 15.08 -9.27 8.76
C ASP A 22 15.74 -9.79 10.04
N LEU A 23 16.45 -10.91 9.96
CA LEU A 23 17.23 -11.44 11.07
C LEU A 23 18.36 -10.48 11.47
N SER A 24 19.11 -9.94 10.51
CA SER A 24 20.18 -8.97 10.76
C SER A 24 19.66 -7.68 11.39
N SER A 25 18.56 -7.13 10.87
CA SER A 25 17.90 -5.94 11.41
C SER A 25 17.33 -6.19 12.80
N LEU A 26 16.71 -7.34 13.04
CA LEU A 26 16.23 -7.73 14.37
C LEU A 26 17.40 -7.91 15.35
N ALA A 27 18.54 -8.44 14.89
CA ALA A 27 19.74 -8.61 15.69
C ALA A 27 20.42 -7.28 16.08
N LYS A 28 20.12 -6.17 15.40
CA LYS A 28 20.60 -4.82 15.75
C LYS A 28 19.77 -4.13 16.84
N VAL A 29 18.59 -4.66 17.17
CA VAL A 29 17.74 -4.10 18.24
C VAL A 29 18.44 -4.30 19.59
N PRO A 30 18.80 -3.25 20.37
CA PRO A 30 19.71 -3.36 21.52
C PRO A 30 19.30 -4.39 22.59
N VAL A 31 18.01 -4.70 22.72
CA VAL A 31 17.48 -5.61 23.74
C VAL A 31 17.24 -7.03 23.19
N ILE A 32 16.98 -7.17 21.88
CA ILE A 32 16.70 -8.45 21.22
C ILE A 32 17.99 -9.04 20.63
N GLY A 33 18.84 -8.18 20.07
CA GLY A 33 20.14 -8.52 19.48
C GLY A 33 21.02 -9.39 20.35
N PRO A 34 21.27 -9.03 21.62
CA PRO A 34 22.05 -9.88 22.53
C PRO A 34 21.41 -11.24 22.82
N ARG A 35 20.07 -11.40 22.69
CA ARG A 35 19.39 -12.71 22.83
C ARG A 35 19.56 -13.55 21.56
N ILE A 36 19.45 -12.92 20.39
CA ILE A 36 19.68 -13.56 19.09
C ILE A 36 21.14 -13.99 18.94
N ALA A 37 22.09 -13.10 19.23
CA ALA A 37 23.52 -13.41 19.26
C ALA A 37 23.80 -14.61 20.16
N ARG A 38 23.22 -14.61 21.37
CA ARG A 38 23.34 -15.72 22.31
C ARG A 38 22.89 -17.05 21.70
N PHE A 39 21.74 -17.11 21.03
CA PHE A 39 21.28 -18.34 20.36
C PHE A 39 22.32 -18.91 19.39
N TYR A 40 22.88 -18.07 18.54
CA TYR A 40 23.84 -18.50 17.53
C TYR A 40 25.25 -18.72 18.09
N MET A 41 25.64 -17.99 19.14
CA MET A 41 26.90 -18.18 19.86
C MET A 41 26.89 -19.47 20.70
N PHE A 42 25.76 -19.90 21.26
CA PHE A 42 25.70 -21.13 22.07
C PHE A 42 26.00 -22.41 21.29
N TYR A 43 25.75 -22.44 19.99
CA TYR A 43 26.15 -23.56 19.13
C TYR A 43 27.67 -23.62 18.86
N HIS A 44 28.41 -22.56 19.23
CA HIS A 44 29.87 -22.48 19.22
C HIS A 44 30.51 -22.50 20.61
N ASP A 45 29.76 -22.15 21.65
CA ASP A 45 30.23 -22.07 23.03
C ASP A 45 30.10 -23.45 23.70
N GLU A 46 31.23 -24.11 23.95
CA GLU A 46 31.29 -25.43 24.59
C GLU A 46 31.03 -25.41 26.10
N THR A 47 30.67 -24.28 26.69
CA THR A 47 30.36 -24.20 28.12
C THR A 47 29.10 -25.00 28.48
N THR A 48 29.07 -25.56 29.70
CA THR A 48 27.96 -26.38 30.20
C THR A 48 26.62 -25.64 30.23
N GLU A 49 26.64 -24.33 30.47
CA GLU A 49 25.46 -23.47 30.52
C GLU A 49 24.87 -23.21 29.13
N ALA A 50 25.74 -22.98 28.14
CA ALA A 50 25.39 -22.86 26.73
C ALA A 50 24.72 -24.13 26.19
N ARG A 51 25.32 -25.29 26.47
CA ARG A 51 24.83 -26.61 26.05
C ARG A 51 23.45 -26.95 26.63
N ALA A 52 23.21 -26.64 27.90
CA ALA A 52 21.92 -26.90 28.54
C ALA A 52 20.79 -26.07 27.93
N LEU A 53 21.07 -24.81 27.56
CA LEU A 53 20.10 -23.95 26.92
C LEU A 53 19.86 -24.34 25.45
N ALA A 54 20.90 -24.74 24.72
CA ALA A 54 20.77 -25.26 23.34
C ALA A 54 19.86 -26.49 23.28
N ARG A 55 20.12 -27.50 24.12
CA ARG A 55 19.28 -28.71 24.21
C ARG A 55 17.81 -28.38 24.55
N LYS A 56 17.60 -27.47 25.51
CA LYS A 56 16.24 -27.02 25.87
C LYS A 56 15.51 -26.37 24.70
N LEU A 57 16.22 -25.59 23.87
CA LEU A 57 15.65 -24.95 22.68
C LEU A 57 15.36 -25.97 21.56
N GLU A 58 16.24 -26.95 21.36
CA GLU A 58 16.07 -28.06 20.41
C GLU A 58 14.86 -28.94 20.76
N ASP A 59 14.74 -29.36 22.02
CA ASP A 59 13.63 -30.21 22.50
C ASP A 59 12.24 -29.57 22.30
N ASN A 60 12.19 -28.24 22.14
CA ASN A 60 10.95 -27.47 22.04
C ASN A 60 10.78 -26.77 20.67
N SER A 61 11.63 -27.07 19.69
CA SER A 61 11.63 -26.39 18.37
C SER A 61 11.63 -27.40 17.21
N PRO A 62 10.77 -27.23 16.17
CA PRO A 62 10.78 -28.05 14.96
C PRO A 62 11.96 -27.71 14.01
N VAL A 63 13.00 -27.07 14.53
CA VAL A 63 14.18 -26.60 13.81
C VAL A 63 15.40 -27.25 14.41
N TYR A 64 16.18 -27.92 13.56
CA TYR A 64 17.34 -28.67 13.99
C TYR A 64 18.63 -27.94 13.63
N VAL A 65 19.51 -27.74 14.61
CA VAL A 65 20.80 -27.07 14.46
C VAL A 65 21.90 -28.08 14.79
N TYR A 66 22.76 -28.39 13.84
CA TYR A 66 23.89 -29.28 14.11
C TYR A 66 25.04 -28.49 14.73
N SER A 67 25.31 -28.69 16.03
CA SER A 67 26.60 -28.38 16.64
C SER A 67 27.56 -29.56 16.47
N LEU A 68 28.86 -29.28 16.38
CA LEU A 68 29.89 -30.26 16.01
C LEU A 68 29.97 -31.46 16.97
N GLU A 69 29.47 -31.33 18.20
CA GLU A 69 29.75 -32.29 19.28
C GLU A 69 28.57 -33.11 19.80
N ASP A 70 27.31 -32.71 19.59
CA ASP A 70 26.15 -33.39 20.18
C ASP A 70 25.12 -33.78 19.10
N SER A 71 24.67 -35.03 19.10
CA SER A 71 23.45 -35.48 18.41
C SER A 71 22.69 -36.41 19.35
N PRO A 72 21.40 -36.18 19.63
CA PRO A 72 20.56 -37.21 20.21
C PRO A 72 20.49 -38.44 19.29
N GLU A 73 20.60 -39.64 19.87
CA GLU A 73 20.58 -40.93 19.15
C GLU A 73 19.15 -41.36 18.74
N ASP A 74 18.12 -40.72 19.31
CA ASP A 74 16.70 -41.04 19.10
C ASP A 74 15.97 -39.85 18.47
N TYR A 75 15.89 -39.81 17.13
CA TYR A 75 15.21 -38.71 16.41
C TYR A 75 14.30 -39.20 15.28
N ASP A 76 13.14 -38.55 15.08
CA ASP A 76 12.21 -38.80 13.97
C ASP A 76 12.42 -37.79 12.81
N PRO A 77 13.07 -38.22 11.71
CA PRO A 77 13.34 -37.37 10.55
C PRO A 77 12.12 -36.87 9.77
N SER A 78 10.90 -37.34 10.07
CA SER A 78 9.69 -36.90 9.39
C SER A 78 9.16 -35.54 9.86
N GLU A 79 9.66 -35.03 10.99
CA GLU A 79 9.23 -33.76 11.58
C GLU A 79 10.17 -32.57 11.27
N ILE A 80 11.29 -32.78 10.56
CA ILE A 80 12.26 -31.72 10.22
C ILE A 80 11.67 -30.78 9.15
N TRP A 81 11.57 -29.49 9.46
CA TRP A 81 11.18 -28.46 8.47
C TRP A 81 12.38 -27.77 7.81
N SER A 82 13.49 -27.58 8.55
CA SER A 82 14.75 -27.09 7.97
C SER A 82 15.96 -27.51 8.82
N THR A 83 17.11 -27.73 8.17
CA THR A 83 18.37 -28.09 8.83
C THR A 83 19.38 -26.94 8.75
N PHE A 84 19.89 -26.47 9.89
CA PHE A 84 20.97 -25.49 9.95
C PHE A 84 22.32 -26.16 10.15
N ILE A 85 23.27 -25.89 9.25
CA ILE A 85 24.67 -26.31 9.39
C ILE A 85 25.50 -25.06 9.72
N ILE A 86 26.01 -24.98 10.95
CA ILE A 86 26.86 -23.88 11.42
C ILE A 86 28.33 -24.27 11.25
N LEU A 87 29.08 -23.53 10.45
CA LEU A 87 30.45 -23.90 10.06
C LEU A 87 31.50 -22.97 10.69
N GLY A 88 32.30 -23.50 11.64
CA GLY A 88 33.21 -22.73 12.50
C GLY A 88 34.70 -23.07 12.45
N GLN A 89 35.12 -24.35 12.52
CA GLN A 89 36.51 -24.85 12.49
C GLN A 89 36.57 -26.36 12.13
N PRO A 90 37.72 -26.94 11.70
CA PRO A 90 37.73 -28.15 10.89
C PRO A 90 37.77 -29.44 11.72
N ASN A 91 36.77 -30.31 11.51
CA ASN A 91 37.00 -31.74 11.45
C ASN A 91 36.00 -32.35 10.45
N ASP A 92 36.30 -32.16 9.17
CA ASP A 92 35.43 -32.47 8.02
C ASP A 92 34.82 -33.86 8.14
N GLN A 93 35.54 -34.85 8.66
CA GLN A 93 35.06 -36.23 8.75
C GLN A 93 33.81 -36.39 9.65
N ILE A 94 33.74 -35.69 10.78
CA ILE A 94 32.59 -35.77 11.71
C ILE A 94 31.36 -35.11 11.08
N ILE A 95 31.56 -33.99 10.39
CA ILE A 95 30.49 -33.28 9.67
C ILE A 95 29.96 -34.18 8.53
N LEU A 96 30.87 -34.80 7.76
CA LEU A 96 30.52 -35.65 6.62
C LEU A 96 29.76 -36.91 7.03
N ASP A 97 30.18 -37.56 8.10
CA ASP A 97 29.49 -38.76 8.57
C ASP A 97 28.10 -38.42 9.11
N LYS A 98 27.92 -37.26 9.76
CA LYS A 98 26.60 -36.75 10.19
C LYS A 98 25.70 -36.31 9.02
N ILE A 99 26.26 -35.70 7.96
CA ILE A 99 25.48 -35.28 6.77
C ILE A 99 24.96 -36.47 5.96
N LYS A 100 25.72 -37.58 5.88
CA LYS A 100 25.30 -38.79 5.15
C LYS A 100 24.00 -39.40 5.66
N ASP A 101 23.71 -39.22 6.95
CA ASP A 101 22.52 -39.76 7.61
C ASP A 101 21.32 -38.80 7.56
N MET A 102 21.47 -37.61 6.96
CA MET A 102 20.38 -36.62 6.86
C MET A 102 19.28 -37.07 5.87
N PRO A 103 18.00 -36.77 6.17
CA PRO A 103 16.91 -37.07 5.26
C PRO A 103 17.03 -36.23 3.98
N GLN A 104 17.15 -36.91 2.84
CA GLN A 104 17.33 -36.30 1.52
C GLN A 104 16.18 -35.38 1.04
N LYS A 105 15.12 -35.21 1.84
CA LYS A 105 13.91 -34.42 1.52
C LYS A 105 13.79 -33.11 2.31
N ALA A 106 14.62 -32.85 3.33
CA ALA A 106 14.52 -31.63 4.13
C ALA A 106 15.19 -30.44 3.42
N SER A 107 14.62 -29.24 3.56
CA SER A 107 15.28 -28.00 3.12
C SER A 107 16.52 -27.74 3.99
N ILE A 108 17.71 -27.89 3.42
CA ILE A 108 18.97 -27.61 4.13
C ILE A 108 19.25 -26.11 3.97
N LYS A 109 19.60 -25.41 5.06
CA LYS A 109 20.11 -24.02 5.08
C LYS A 109 21.50 -24.04 5.72
N ILE A 110 22.54 -23.77 4.94
CA ILE A 110 23.93 -23.73 5.45
C ILE A 110 24.24 -22.30 5.88
N ILE A 111 24.71 -22.09 7.12
CA ILE A 111 25.16 -20.80 7.66
C ILE A 111 26.64 -20.89 8.05
N CYS A 112 27.51 -20.10 7.40
CA CYS A 112 28.94 -20.10 7.68
C CYS A 112 29.35 -18.97 8.62
N THR A 113 29.88 -19.30 9.79
CA THR A 113 30.16 -18.34 10.87
C THR A 113 31.63 -17.95 10.96
N SER A 114 32.52 -18.61 10.20
CA SER A 114 33.95 -18.30 10.17
C SER A 114 34.28 -17.01 9.39
N LYS A 115 35.36 -16.33 9.78
CA LYS A 115 35.96 -15.17 9.06
C LYS A 115 36.58 -15.54 7.71
N SER A 116 36.80 -16.83 7.43
CA SER A 116 37.38 -17.32 6.19
C SER A 116 36.61 -18.52 5.66
N LEU A 117 36.02 -18.39 4.47
CA LEU A 117 35.40 -19.50 3.73
C LEU A 117 36.44 -20.41 3.05
N VAL A 118 37.70 -19.94 2.93
CA VAL A 118 38.76 -20.61 2.18
C VAL A 118 39.01 -22.03 2.69
N ASN A 119 38.99 -22.22 4.02
CA ASN A 119 39.19 -23.55 4.63
C ASN A 119 38.00 -24.50 4.44
N LEU A 120 36.82 -23.98 4.10
CA LEU A 120 35.59 -24.75 3.95
C LEU A 120 35.39 -25.23 2.51
N ILE A 121 35.76 -24.39 1.53
CA ILE A 121 35.67 -24.69 0.09
C ILE A 121 36.67 -25.79 -0.31
N GLU A 122 37.75 -25.94 0.46
CA GLU A 122 38.66 -27.08 0.33
C GLU A 122 38.01 -28.42 0.73
N SER A 123 36.90 -28.41 1.49
CA SER A 123 36.10 -29.59 1.87
C SER A 123 34.98 -29.88 0.86
N ARG A 124 35.33 -30.18 -0.40
CA ARG A 124 34.37 -30.56 -1.48
C ARG A 124 33.31 -31.60 -1.06
N SER A 125 33.66 -32.43 -0.10
CA SER A 125 32.87 -33.51 0.47
C SER A 125 31.54 -33.05 1.12
N ILE A 126 31.47 -31.85 1.72
CA ILE A 126 30.23 -31.34 2.33
C ILE A 126 29.19 -31.05 1.24
N PHE A 127 29.63 -30.38 0.17
CA PHE A 127 28.77 -30.05 -0.97
C PHE A 127 28.33 -31.29 -1.74
N GLU A 128 29.21 -32.29 -1.87
CA GLU A 128 28.86 -33.59 -2.47
C GLU A 128 27.81 -34.37 -1.66
N SER A 129 27.82 -34.22 -0.33
CA SER A 129 26.89 -34.92 0.57
C SER A 129 25.53 -34.21 0.70
N CYS A 130 25.46 -32.92 0.35
CA CYS A 130 24.27 -32.07 0.43
C CYS A 130 23.64 -31.75 -0.96
N ARG A 131 23.73 -32.64 -1.95
CA ARG A 131 23.32 -32.36 -3.35
C ARG A 131 21.84 -31.96 -3.55
N ASN A 132 20.94 -32.37 -2.67
CA ASN A 132 19.51 -32.04 -2.72
C ASN A 132 19.17 -30.70 -2.03
N THR A 133 20.18 -29.90 -1.67
CA THR A 133 19.97 -28.61 -1.01
C THR A 133 19.20 -27.65 -1.90
N VAL A 134 18.09 -27.13 -1.37
CA VAL A 134 17.15 -26.23 -2.07
C VAL A 134 17.48 -24.75 -1.80
N SER A 135 18.13 -24.43 -0.68
CA SER A 135 18.48 -23.06 -0.27
C SER A 135 19.86 -22.96 0.40
N ILE A 136 20.66 -21.94 0.14
CA ILE A 136 21.96 -21.72 0.82
C ILE A 136 22.10 -20.28 1.29
N CYS A 137 22.63 -20.06 2.51
CA CYS A 137 22.75 -18.73 3.10
C CYS A 137 24.10 -18.48 3.80
N PHE A 138 25.04 -17.80 3.15
CA PHE A 138 26.30 -17.44 3.80
C PHE A 138 26.14 -16.19 4.67
N LEU A 139 26.31 -16.32 6.00
CA LEU A 139 26.17 -15.24 7.00
C LEU A 139 27.17 -15.41 8.15
N ASN A 140 28.06 -14.42 8.35
CA ASN A 140 28.95 -14.39 9.50
C ASN A 140 28.22 -13.95 10.78
N LEU A 141 28.16 -14.84 11.78
CA LEU A 141 27.43 -14.63 13.04
C LEU A 141 28.28 -14.10 14.20
N TRP A 142 29.62 -14.12 14.12
CA TRP A 142 30.49 -13.91 15.29
C TRP A 142 30.65 -12.47 15.76
N GLU A 143 30.37 -11.48 14.90
CA GLU A 143 30.54 -10.07 15.29
C GLU A 143 29.25 -9.27 15.30
N LEU A 144 28.12 -9.75 14.75
CA LEU A 144 26.91 -8.96 14.41
C LEU A 144 27.17 -7.63 13.65
N GLY A 145 28.44 -7.26 13.46
CA GLY A 145 28.99 -6.36 12.49
C GLY A 145 29.36 -7.12 11.22
N MET A 146 29.36 -6.37 10.13
CA MET A 146 29.54 -6.87 8.78
C MET A 146 30.99 -7.27 8.52
N VAL A 147 31.39 -8.49 8.88
CA VAL A 147 32.70 -9.01 8.50
C VAL A 147 32.61 -9.63 7.12
N GLN A 148 33.46 -9.17 6.21
CA GLN A 148 33.56 -9.65 4.84
C GLN A 148 33.97 -11.13 4.81
N ILE A 149 33.17 -11.95 4.12
CA ILE A 149 33.48 -13.34 3.81
C ILE A 149 34.34 -13.35 2.54
N THR A 150 35.65 -13.43 2.73
CA THR A 150 36.61 -13.56 1.61
C THR A 150 36.79 -15.03 1.26
N GLY A 151 37.00 -15.33 -0.03
CA GLY A 151 37.41 -16.68 -0.41
C GLY A 151 36.53 -17.42 -1.41
N LEU A 152 35.33 -16.91 -1.73
CA LEU A 152 34.33 -17.72 -2.42
C LEU A 152 34.79 -18.06 -3.85
N ASP A 153 34.89 -19.36 -4.17
CA ASP A 153 35.02 -19.85 -5.54
C ASP A 153 33.61 -20.20 -6.08
N PRO A 154 33.02 -19.39 -6.97
CA PRO A 154 31.74 -19.69 -7.60
C PRO A 154 31.67 -21.09 -8.23
N GLY A 155 32.80 -21.58 -8.75
CA GLY A 155 32.87 -22.85 -9.47
C GLY A 155 32.76 -24.08 -8.56
N SER A 156 32.98 -23.93 -7.24
CA SER A 156 32.86 -25.02 -6.27
C SER A 156 31.43 -25.24 -5.76
N LEU A 157 30.53 -24.28 -6.01
CA LEU A 157 29.12 -24.37 -5.62
C LEU A 157 28.32 -25.07 -6.75
N ASP A 158 28.34 -26.40 -6.72
CA ASP A 158 27.59 -27.27 -7.65
C ASP A 158 26.42 -27.95 -6.92
N PHE A 159 25.30 -27.23 -6.82
CA PHE A 159 24.06 -27.70 -6.21
C PHE A 159 22.96 -27.81 -7.26
N PRO A 160 22.71 -29.01 -7.81
CA PRO A 160 21.80 -29.18 -8.93
C PRO A 160 20.34 -28.87 -8.58
N GLU A 161 19.97 -29.03 -7.30
CA GLU A 161 18.61 -28.77 -6.77
C GLU A 161 18.45 -27.40 -6.12
N LEU A 162 19.44 -26.51 -6.21
CA LEU A 162 19.37 -25.21 -5.54
C LEU A 162 18.40 -24.28 -6.26
N HIS A 163 17.39 -23.81 -5.50
CA HIS A 163 16.38 -22.86 -5.95
C HIS A 163 16.63 -21.44 -5.42
N GLU A 164 17.23 -21.32 -4.23
CA GLU A 164 17.48 -20.03 -3.59
C GLU A 164 18.93 -19.89 -3.12
N LEU A 165 19.56 -18.74 -3.42
CA LEU A 165 20.92 -18.43 -3.00
C LEU A 165 20.98 -17.08 -2.32
N THR A 166 21.47 -17.05 -1.08
CA THR A 166 21.66 -15.83 -0.29
C THR A 166 23.14 -15.65 0.04
N LEU A 167 23.73 -14.56 -0.45
CA LEU A 167 25.13 -14.19 -0.26
C LEU A 167 25.21 -12.86 0.49
N VAL A 168 25.71 -12.85 1.72
CA VAL A 168 25.88 -11.63 2.53
C VAL A 168 27.37 -11.36 2.77
N CYS A 169 27.83 -10.15 2.43
CA CYS A 169 29.20 -9.64 2.57
C CYS A 169 30.28 -10.54 1.96
N CYS A 170 29.96 -11.24 0.88
CA CYS A 170 30.88 -12.16 0.24
C CYS A 170 31.75 -11.46 -0.81
N THR A 171 33.02 -11.86 -0.93
CA THR A 171 33.86 -11.55 -2.10
C THR A 171 34.37 -12.80 -2.79
N ALA A 172 34.48 -12.73 -4.13
CA ALA A 172 35.02 -13.81 -4.95
C ALA A 172 36.55 -13.78 -4.95
N THR A 173 37.19 -14.94 -4.95
CA THR A 173 38.66 -15.08 -5.09
C THR A 173 39.14 -15.17 -6.53
N ASN A 174 38.27 -15.57 -7.44
CA ASN A 174 38.58 -15.71 -8.86
C ASN A 174 37.43 -15.17 -9.72
N ASP A 175 37.63 -14.01 -10.31
CA ASP A 175 36.65 -13.33 -11.17
C ASP A 175 36.38 -14.08 -12.51
N THR A 176 37.08 -15.18 -12.77
CA THR A 176 36.86 -16.02 -13.96
C THR A 176 35.97 -17.24 -13.69
N SER A 177 35.80 -17.64 -12.43
CA SER A 177 34.95 -18.77 -12.04
C SER A 177 33.47 -18.38 -12.10
N LYS A 178 32.62 -19.26 -12.64
CA LYS A 178 31.15 -19.05 -12.74
C LYS A 178 30.38 -20.04 -11.89
N PHE A 179 29.27 -19.59 -11.31
CA PHE A 179 28.30 -20.44 -10.60
C PHE A 179 27.66 -21.49 -11.55
N LYS A 180 27.33 -22.67 -11.01
CA LYS A 180 26.64 -23.76 -11.73
C LYS A 180 25.37 -24.17 -10.98
N LEU A 181 24.31 -23.38 -11.12
CA LEU A 181 23.08 -23.52 -10.33
C LEU A 181 21.86 -23.64 -11.26
N PRO A 182 21.64 -24.81 -11.91
CA PRO A 182 20.70 -24.93 -13.02
C PRO A 182 19.23 -24.70 -12.65
N LYS A 183 18.86 -24.85 -11.37
CA LYS A 183 17.48 -24.70 -10.88
C LYS A 183 17.20 -23.39 -10.15
N ILE A 184 18.17 -22.47 -10.12
CA ILE A 184 18.05 -21.25 -9.33
C ILE A 184 16.87 -20.39 -9.81
N SER A 185 16.01 -20.02 -8.88
CA SER A 185 14.84 -19.17 -9.10
C SER A 185 14.90 -17.86 -8.33
N SER A 186 15.72 -17.76 -7.28
CA SER A 186 15.87 -16.54 -6.48
C SER A 186 17.31 -16.35 -6.02
N ILE A 187 17.83 -15.13 -6.12
CA ILE A 187 19.15 -14.77 -5.61
C ILE A 187 19.05 -13.50 -4.78
N LEU A 188 19.60 -13.54 -3.57
CA LEU A 188 19.63 -12.45 -2.61
C LEU A 188 21.06 -12.06 -2.28
N PHE A 189 21.39 -10.79 -2.48
CA PHE A 189 22.72 -10.23 -2.26
C PHE A 189 22.73 -9.17 -1.17
N GLY A 190 23.40 -9.44 -0.06
CA GLY A 190 23.64 -8.45 1.00
C GLY A 190 25.03 -7.88 0.83
N CYS A 191 25.19 -6.77 0.14
CA CYS A 191 26.50 -6.33 -0.33
C CYS A 191 27.08 -5.16 0.49
N SER A 192 28.40 -5.20 0.68
CA SER A 192 29.24 -4.00 0.78
C SER A 192 29.64 -3.54 -0.64
N THR A 193 30.15 -2.31 -0.79
CA THR A 193 30.71 -1.84 -2.08
C THR A 193 31.80 -2.78 -2.61
N GLU A 194 32.59 -3.37 -1.72
CA GLU A 194 33.64 -4.34 -2.06
C GLU A 194 33.08 -5.70 -2.52
N SER A 195 31.84 -6.02 -2.17
CA SER A 195 31.14 -7.27 -2.55
C SER A 195 30.48 -7.18 -3.94
N LEU A 196 30.51 -6.02 -4.60
CA LEU A 196 29.90 -5.84 -5.92
C LEU A 196 30.56 -6.64 -7.04
N SER A 197 31.82 -7.04 -6.89
CA SER A 197 32.50 -7.92 -7.85
C SER A 197 31.76 -9.25 -8.04
N ILE A 198 31.12 -9.77 -6.99
CA ILE A 198 30.34 -11.00 -7.10
C ILE A 198 29.20 -10.85 -8.11
N LEU A 199 28.47 -9.74 -8.11
CA LEU A 199 27.38 -9.51 -9.08
C LEU A 199 27.86 -9.57 -10.52
N LYS A 200 29.07 -9.03 -10.77
CA LYS A 200 29.68 -9.04 -12.11
C LYS A 200 30.11 -10.44 -12.55
N ASN A 201 30.35 -11.33 -11.59
CA ASN A 201 30.70 -12.73 -11.85
C ASN A 201 29.48 -13.65 -12.05
N PHE A 202 28.26 -13.16 -11.77
CA PHE A 202 27.02 -13.87 -12.10
C PHE A 202 26.63 -13.68 -13.57
N ASP A 203 26.62 -14.78 -14.30
CA ASP A 203 26.15 -14.86 -15.69
C ASP A 203 24.63 -15.11 -15.68
N PHE A 204 23.84 -14.08 -15.36
CA PHE A 204 22.39 -14.18 -15.17
C PHE A 204 21.63 -14.74 -16.38
N GLU A 205 22.24 -14.65 -17.58
CA GLU A 205 21.71 -15.21 -18.83
C GLU A 205 21.55 -16.74 -18.83
N LYS A 206 22.30 -17.44 -17.97
CA LYS A 206 22.31 -18.91 -17.94
C LYS A 206 21.21 -19.54 -17.11
N TYR A 207 20.42 -18.74 -16.40
CA TYR A 207 19.46 -19.23 -15.41
C TYR A 207 18.03 -19.06 -15.88
N ASP A 208 17.54 -20.03 -16.65
CA ASP A 208 16.20 -20.00 -17.28
C ASP A 208 15.03 -19.92 -16.28
N LEU A 209 15.25 -20.35 -15.03
CA LEU A 209 14.24 -20.36 -13.98
C LEU A 209 14.28 -19.13 -13.08
N LEU A 210 15.26 -18.23 -13.25
CA LEU A 210 15.47 -17.08 -12.38
C LEU A 210 14.24 -16.16 -12.41
N GLN A 211 13.56 -16.03 -11.28
CA GLN A 211 12.41 -15.15 -11.12
C GLN A 211 12.83 -13.83 -10.46
N LEU A 212 13.59 -13.90 -9.37
CA LEU A 212 13.87 -12.76 -8.49
C LEU A 212 15.37 -12.56 -8.28
N ILE A 213 15.81 -11.31 -8.37
CA ILE A 213 17.10 -10.85 -7.86
C ILE A 213 16.82 -9.74 -6.84
N LYS A 214 17.21 -9.96 -5.59
CA LYS A 214 17.15 -8.94 -4.53
C LYS A 214 18.57 -8.55 -4.14
N LEU A 215 18.83 -7.27 -4.08
CA LEU A 215 20.09 -6.71 -3.64
C LEU A 215 19.86 -5.63 -2.60
N THR A 216 20.59 -5.75 -1.50
CA THR A 216 20.52 -4.84 -0.37
C THR A 216 21.93 -4.42 0.01
N PHE A 217 22.23 -3.12 0.00
CA PHE A 217 23.46 -2.62 0.59
C PHE A 217 23.31 -2.44 2.09
N LEU A 218 24.42 -2.71 2.76
CA LEU A 218 24.47 -2.75 4.20
C LEU A 218 25.52 -1.77 4.78
N ASP A 219 26.30 -1.10 3.92
CA ASP A 219 27.32 -0.11 4.29
C ASP A 219 26.86 1.35 4.08
N PHE A 220 27.41 2.27 4.87
CA PHE A 220 27.05 3.70 4.87
C PHE A 220 27.93 4.56 3.95
N GLN A 221 28.12 4.17 2.70
CA GLN A 221 28.84 5.02 1.73
C GLN A 221 27.89 6.04 1.08
N ASN A 222 28.33 7.29 0.94
CA ASN A 222 27.47 8.39 0.48
C ASN A 222 26.98 8.23 -0.97
N ASP A 223 27.77 7.61 -1.85
CA ASP A 223 27.38 7.38 -3.25
C ASP A 223 27.71 5.94 -3.67
N VAL A 224 26.74 5.23 -4.25
CA VAL A 224 26.87 3.85 -4.69
C VAL A 224 26.54 3.75 -6.18
N ASN A 225 27.50 3.27 -6.97
CA ASN A 225 27.32 3.03 -8.40
C ASN A 225 27.13 1.53 -8.66
N ILE A 226 25.96 1.16 -9.18
CA ILE A 226 25.68 -0.19 -9.68
C ILE A 226 25.60 -0.09 -11.19
N GLY A 227 26.48 -0.80 -11.88
CA GLY A 227 26.47 -0.74 -13.32
C GLY A 227 27.34 -1.75 -14.03
N ASP A 228 27.17 -1.76 -15.35
CA ASP A 228 27.75 -2.75 -16.27
C ASP A 228 27.25 -4.18 -15.94
N ILE A 229 25.93 -4.31 -15.72
CA ILE A 229 25.27 -5.57 -15.34
C ILE A 229 24.17 -5.88 -16.34
N THR A 230 24.06 -7.15 -16.72
CA THR A 230 22.90 -7.69 -17.45
C THR A 230 22.14 -8.60 -16.50
N PHE A 231 20.92 -8.22 -16.11
CA PHE A 231 20.08 -9.01 -15.18
C PHE A 231 19.41 -10.22 -15.85
N GLY A 232 19.74 -10.48 -17.12
CA GLY A 232 19.39 -11.67 -17.87
C GLY A 232 17.91 -12.03 -17.79
N LYS A 233 17.65 -13.29 -17.41
CA LYS A 233 16.30 -13.90 -17.44
C LYS A 233 15.45 -13.63 -16.20
N ALA A 234 15.92 -12.81 -15.26
CA ALA A 234 15.13 -12.43 -14.10
C ALA A 234 13.83 -11.72 -14.51
N LYS A 235 12.73 -12.01 -13.82
CA LYS A 235 11.45 -11.30 -14.00
C LYS A 235 11.31 -10.08 -13.08
N GLU A 236 11.90 -10.15 -11.89
CA GLU A 236 11.79 -9.15 -10.84
C GLU A 236 13.18 -8.80 -10.31
N VAL A 237 13.46 -7.50 -10.20
CA VAL A 237 14.73 -6.99 -9.66
C VAL A 237 14.44 -5.97 -8.57
N HIS A 238 14.98 -6.18 -7.38
CA HIS A 238 14.81 -5.33 -6.22
C HIS A 238 16.18 -4.85 -5.77
N LEU A 239 16.46 -3.55 -5.87
CA LEU A 239 17.73 -2.95 -5.44
C LEU A 239 17.45 -1.94 -4.33
N ALA A 240 18.09 -2.10 -3.18
CA ALA A 240 17.94 -1.20 -2.04
C ALA A 240 19.30 -0.83 -1.45
N LEU A 241 19.54 0.46 -1.18
CA LEU A 241 20.81 0.90 -0.59
C LEU A 241 20.80 0.95 0.95
N ASN A 242 19.65 0.73 1.57
CA ASN A 242 19.51 0.83 3.02
C ASN A 242 18.36 -0.05 3.52
N HIS A 243 18.65 -0.92 4.48
CA HIS A 243 17.66 -1.84 5.08
C HIS A 243 17.14 -1.38 6.44
N ASN A 244 17.77 -0.40 7.10
CA ASN A 244 17.47 -0.16 8.52
C ASN A 244 16.43 0.94 8.77
N GLY A 245 15.78 1.48 7.73
CA GLY A 245 14.74 2.51 7.86
C GLY A 245 15.22 3.83 8.47
N PHE A 246 16.53 4.01 8.67
CA PHE A 246 17.11 5.26 9.12
C PHE A 246 17.39 6.14 7.91
N PRO A 247 16.99 7.43 7.92
CA PRO A 247 17.30 8.34 6.84
C PRO A 247 18.82 8.50 6.74
N THR A 248 19.37 8.16 5.58
CA THR A 248 20.79 8.35 5.26
C THR A 248 20.91 9.23 4.02
N ASN A 249 22.02 9.94 3.88
CA ASN A 249 22.32 10.73 2.68
C ASN A 249 22.90 9.86 1.53
N ILE A 250 22.64 8.55 1.54
CA ILE A 250 23.20 7.61 0.56
C ILE A 250 22.43 7.77 -0.75
N ARG A 251 23.14 7.85 -1.86
CA ARG A 251 22.55 8.00 -3.19
C ARG A 251 23.05 6.93 -4.14
N GLY A 252 22.11 6.24 -4.78
CA GLY A 252 22.41 5.24 -5.81
C GLY A 252 22.41 5.81 -7.21
N HIS A 253 23.29 5.26 -8.02
CA HIS A 253 23.27 5.43 -9.47
C HIS A 253 23.24 4.05 -10.13
N LEU A 254 22.21 3.79 -10.92
CA LEU A 254 22.12 2.62 -11.79
C LEU A 254 22.59 3.02 -13.19
N LYS A 255 23.64 2.37 -13.71
CA LYS A 255 24.28 2.76 -14.96
C LYS A 255 24.60 1.58 -15.89
N ASN A 256 24.39 1.71 -17.20
CA ASN A 256 24.74 0.68 -18.19
C ASN A 256 24.13 -0.68 -17.82
N VAL A 257 22.82 -0.73 -17.63
CA VAL A 257 22.12 -1.94 -17.18
C VAL A 257 21.16 -2.42 -18.25
N SER A 258 21.26 -3.71 -18.58
CA SER A 258 20.31 -4.40 -19.45
C SER A 258 19.40 -5.34 -18.65
N MET A 259 18.11 -5.26 -18.94
CA MET A 259 17.00 -5.93 -18.24
C MET A 259 16.02 -6.50 -19.27
N GLU A 260 16.50 -7.38 -20.15
CA GLU A 260 15.71 -7.90 -21.28
C GLU A 260 14.42 -8.56 -20.82
N HIS A 261 14.42 -9.34 -19.73
CA HIS A 261 13.26 -10.14 -19.30
C HIS A 261 12.54 -9.60 -18.06
N VAL A 262 13.05 -8.53 -17.45
CA VAL A 262 12.50 -7.98 -16.21
C VAL A 262 11.18 -7.28 -16.49
N SER A 263 10.11 -7.66 -15.79
CA SER A 263 8.80 -7.03 -15.84
C SER A 263 8.55 -6.07 -14.66
N SER A 264 9.24 -6.26 -13.53
CA SER A 264 9.11 -5.43 -12.33
C SER A 264 10.46 -5.02 -11.76
N LEU A 265 10.63 -3.72 -11.49
CA LEU A 265 11.84 -3.15 -10.91
C LEU A 265 11.51 -2.30 -9.68
N VAL A 266 12.08 -2.65 -8.53
CA VAL A 266 11.96 -1.89 -7.28
C VAL A 266 13.31 -1.29 -6.94
N LEU A 267 13.36 0.03 -6.77
CA LEU A 267 14.56 0.77 -6.42
C LEU A 267 14.33 1.53 -5.11
N THR A 268 15.22 1.36 -4.14
CA THR A 268 15.23 2.12 -2.90
C THR A 268 16.52 2.92 -2.77
N ASP A 269 16.38 4.25 -2.65
CA ASP A 269 17.46 5.24 -2.53
C ASP A 269 18.32 5.44 -3.79
N PHE A 270 17.76 5.18 -4.99
CA PHE A 270 18.42 5.47 -6.28
C PHE A 270 17.99 6.82 -6.85
N THR A 271 18.97 7.65 -7.20
CA THR A 271 18.79 9.03 -7.67
C THR A 271 19.18 9.24 -9.13
N SER A 272 19.78 8.24 -9.78
CA SER A 272 20.08 8.33 -11.21
C SER A 272 19.96 6.97 -11.89
N LEU A 273 19.30 6.97 -13.05
CA LEU A 273 19.15 5.85 -13.96
C LEU A 273 19.71 6.27 -15.32
N ILE A 274 20.84 5.68 -15.71
CA ILE A 274 21.65 6.12 -16.86
C ILE A 274 21.91 4.93 -17.77
N ASP A 275 21.64 5.06 -19.06
CA ASP A 275 21.89 4.00 -20.06
C ASP A 275 21.23 2.67 -19.65
N ILE A 276 19.91 2.71 -19.46
CA ILE A 276 19.10 1.57 -19.03
C ILE A 276 18.32 1.03 -20.22
N ASP A 277 18.45 -0.26 -20.50
CA ASP A 277 17.68 -0.97 -21.53
C ASP A 277 16.80 -2.06 -20.90
N ALA A 278 15.50 -1.81 -20.82
CA ALA A 278 14.52 -2.66 -20.13
C ALA A 278 13.26 -2.88 -21.00
N PRO A 279 13.37 -3.57 -22.15
CA PRO A 279 12.32 -3.66 -23.17
C PRO A 279 11.01 -4.32 -22.71
N ASN A 280 11.05 -5.14 -21.66
CA ASN A 280 9.89 -5.84 -21.12
C ASN A 280 9.40 -5.30 -19.77
N LEU A 281 10.02 -4.24 -19.25
CA LEU A 281 9.62 -3.64 -17.98
C LEU A 281 8.21 -3.08 -18.09
N THR A 282 7.31 -3.51 -17.20
CA THR A 282 5.92 -3.05 -17.14
C THR A 282 5.66 -2.17 -15.92
N GLU A 283 6.37 -2.40 -14.82
CA GLU A 283 6.18 -1.69 -13.55
C GLU A 283 7.53 -1.32 -12.94
N MET A 284 7.61 -0.11 -12.41
CA MET A 284 8.76 0.38 -11.67
C MET A 284 8.29 1.06 -10.38
N THR A 285 8.99 0.81 -9.27
CA THR A 285 8.81 1.55 -8.01
C THR A 285 10.12 2.22 -7.64
N ILE A 286 10.08 3.51 -7.30
CA ILE A 286 11.24 4.27 -6.81
C ILE A 286 10.89 4.86 -5.45
N ASP A 287 11.48 4.30 -4.40
CA ASP A 287 11.29 4.75 -3.02
C ASP A 287 12.55 5.44 -2.51
N ILE A 288 12.40 6.62 -1.91
CA ILE A 288 13.53 7.32 -1.28
C ILE A 288 13.22 7.47 0.21
N ASN A 289 14.09 6.90 1.05
CA ASN A 289 14.01 6.93 2.51
C ASN A 289 14.76 8.14 3.06
N THR A 290 14.28 9.33 2.70
CA THR A 290 14.87 10.61 3.08
C THR A 290 13.83 11.52 3.71
N SER A 291 14.27 12.46 4.54
CA SER A 291 13.44 13.55 5.05
C SER A 291 13.47 14.80 4.15
N SER A 292 14.14 14.75 2.99
CA SER A 292 14.36 15.90 2.11
C SER A 292 14.06 15.58 0.65
N PHE A 293 13.59 16.57 -0.12
CA PHE A 293 13.37 16.40 -1.55
C PHE A 293 14.61 15.84 -2.27
N THR A 294 14.44 14.73 -2.98
CA THR A 294 15.50 14.05 -3.72
C THR A 294 15.23 14.07 -5.20
N LYS A 295 16.24 14.48 -5.97
CA LYS A 295 16.18 14.58 -7.42
C LYS A 295 16.55 13.25 -8.08
N VAL A 296 15.67 12.70 -8.90
CA VAL A 296 15.84 11.46 -9.68
C VAL A 296 16.02 11.79 -11.16
N LYS A 297 17.05 11.23 -11.79
CA LYS A 297 17.39 11.50 -13.20
C LYS A 297 17.20 10.25 -14.06
N PHE A 298 16.58 10.41 -15.22
CA PHE A 298 16.56 9.41 -16.30
C PHE A 298 17.34 9.92 -17.51
N LEU A 299 18.42 9.22 -17.87
CA LEU A 299 19.25 9.53 -19.03
C LEU A 299 19.37 8.26 -19.89
N ASN A 300 18.94 8.31 -21.16
CA ASN A 300 18.95 7.16 -22.08
C ASN A 300 18.23 5.93 -21.49
N PHE A 301 16.98 6.14 -21.07
CA PHE A 301 16.17 5.11 -20.43
C PHE A 301 15.18 4.51 -21.42
N ASN A 302 15.34 3.23 -21.77
CA ASN A 302 14.50 2.53 -22.75
C ASN A 302 13.61 1.48 -22.07
N ALA A 303 12.31 1.76 -21.96
CA ALA A 303 11.32 0.84 -21.41
C ALA A 303 9.97 0.93 -22.17
N PRO A 304 9.90 0.46 -23.44
CA PRO A 304 8.75 0.61 -24.33
C PRO A 304 7.43 0.02 -23.80
N LYS A 305 7.48 -0.93 -22.86
CA LYS A 305 6.30 -1.59 -22.27
C LYS A 305 5.92 -1.05 -20.89
N LEU A 306 6.64 -0.04 -20.38
CA LEU A 306 6.42 0.49 -19.04
C LEU A 306 5.02 1.11 -18.95
N LEU A 307 4.23 0.64 -17.99
CA LEU A 307 2.85 1.06 -17.75
C LEU A 307 2.74 1.97 -16.53
N ARG A 308 3.58 1.75 -15.51
CA ARG A 308 3.52 2.47 -14.24
C ARG A 308 4.90 2.76 -13.67
N ILE A 309 5.08 3.99 -13.16
CA ILE A 309 6.14 4.32 -12.20
C ILE A 309 5.47 4.77 -10.89
N GLY A 310 5.72 4.06 -9.80
CA GLY A 310 5.16 4.35 -8.49
C GLY A 310 6.21 4.76 -7.46
N THR A 311 5.75 5.32 -6.34
CA THR A 311 6.56 5.58 -5.15
C THR A 311 5.68 5.56 -3.90
N THR A 312 6.20 5.12 -2.75
CA THR A 312 5.49 5.22 -1.47
C THR A 312 5.51 6.62 -0.88
N ASN A 313 6.37 7.51 -1.39
CA ASN A 313 6.62 8.85 -0.84
C ASN A 313 6.68 9.92 -1.95
N PRO A 314 5.58 10.18 -2.67
CA PRO A 314 5.57 11.07 -3.85
C PRO A 314 6.03 12.50 -3.52
N ASP A 315 5.79 12.98 -2.31
CA ASP A 315 6.21 14.31 -1.87
C ASP A 315 7.75 14.47 -1.85
N PHE A 316 8.51 13.40 -1.66
CA PHE A 316 9.97 13.49 -1.51
C PHE A 316 10.76 13.18 -2.78
N VAL A 317 10.09 12.77 -3.87
CA VAL A 317 10.74 12.34 -5.13
C VAL A 317 10.50 13.36 -6.24
N LEU A 318 11.55 14.10 -6.60
CA LEU A 318 11.57 15.04 -7.72
C LEU A 318 12.25 14.41 -8.94
N PHE A 319 11.52 14.03 -9.98
CA PHE A 319 12.11 13.75 -11.30
C PHE A 319 12.71 15.01 -11.92
N ASP A 320 14.03 15.04 -12.05
CA ASP A 320 14.80 16.23 -12.41
C ASP A 320 15.10 16.32 -13.91
N THR A 321 15.30 15.18 -14.56
CA THR A 321 15.69 15.15 -15.98
C THR A 321 15.13 13.91 -16.66
N PHE A 322 14.52 14.11 -17.83
CA PHE A 322 14.11 13.06 -18.77
C PHE A 322 14.83 13.25 -20.11
N GLU A 323 16.05 12.72 -20.24
CA GLU A 323 16.79 12.75 -21.51
C GLU A 323 16.69 11.40 -22.20
N ASN A 324 16.20 11.38 -23.45
CA ASN A 324 15.99 10.16 -24.24
C ASN A 324 15.21 9.08 -23.47
N PHE A 325 14.20 9.49 -22.70
CA PHE A 325 13.32 8.60 -21.96
C PHE A 325 12.24 8.02 -22.90
N ASN A 326 12.27 6.71 -23.11
CA ASN A 326 11.37 5.98 -24.02
C ASN A 326 10.43 5.05 -23.24
N ALA A 327 9.27 5.56 -22.83
CA ALA A 327 8.18 4.79 -22.23
C ALA A 327 6.81 5.17 -22.82
N PRO A 328 6.57 4.93 -24.13
CA PRO A 328 5.37 5.36 -24.83
C PRO A 328 4.07 4.81 -24.26
N LEU A 329 4.07 3.68 -23.56
CA LEU A 329 2.87 3.05 -23.00
C LEU A 329 2.57 3.45 -21.55
N LEU A 330 3.29 4.42 -20.98
CA LEU A 330 3.13 4.84 -19.59
C LEU A 330 1.72 5.40 -19.36
N LYS A 331 0.99 4.79 -18.42
CA LYS A 331 -0.41 5.11 -18.08
C LYS A 331 -0.54 5.78 -16.71
N GLU A 332 0.37 5.49 -15.80
CA GLU A 332 0.33 5.96 -14.41
C GLU A 332 1.74 6.38 -13.97
N ILE A 333 1.84 7.52 -13.29
CA ILE A 333 3.11 8.02 -12.80
C ILE A 333 2.89 8.77 -11.48
N ASP A 334 3.51 8.30 -10.40
CA ASP A 334 3.48 8.94 -9.09
C ASP A 334 4.70 9.88 -9.02
N ILE A 335 4.51 11.18 -9.28
CA ILE A 335 5.59 12.17 -9.32
C ILE A 335 5.25 13.41 -8.49
N ASN A 336 6.28 14.01 -7.88
CA ASN A 336 6.16 15.38 -7.41
C ASN A 336 6.09 16.33 -8.61
N GLU A 337 5.22 17.31 -8.56
CA GLU A 337 4.93 18.20 -9.67
C GLU A 337 6.04 19.22 -9.96
N LEU A 338 6.90 19.53 -8.98
CA LEU A 338 8.06 20.41 -9.19
C LEU A 338 8.96 19.89 -10.31
N SER A 339 8.93 18.58 -10.57
CA SER A 339 9.59 17.92 -11.71
C SER A 339 9.17 18.43 -13.08
N LEU A 340 7.90 18.78 -13.22
CA LEU A 340 7.34 19.25 -14.49
C LEU A 340 7.77 20.69 -14.78
N ARG A 341 8.03 21.48 -13.74
CA ARG A 341 8.59 22.83 -13.85
C ARG A 341 9.98 22.83 -14.48
N ASP A 342 10.82 21.90 -14.05
CA ASP A 342 12.21 21.79 -14.50
C ASP A 342 12.30 21.15 -15.92
N ASN A 343 11.25 20.48 -16.40
CA ASN A 343 11.21 19.80 -17.71
C ASN A 343 10.01 20.27 -18.57
N PRO A 344 10.01 21.51 -19.08
CA PRO A 344 8.85 22.14 -19.73
C PRO A 344 8.43 21.53 -21.08
N ASP A 345 9.30 20.76 -21.75
CA ASP A 345 9.00 20.20 -23.07
C ASP A 345 8.49 18.76 -23.06
N TYR A 346 8.59 18.05 -21.93
CA TYR A 346 8.19 16.65 -21.85
C TYR A 346 6.65 16.50 -21.74
N VAL A 347 6.07 15.57 -22.50
CA VAL A 347 4.62 15.30 -22.55
C VAL A 347 4.34 13.79 -22.44
N PHE A 348 3.42 13.40 -21.56
CA PHE A 348 2.95 12.03 -21.36
C PHE A 348 1.73 11.72 -22.25
N GLU A 349 1.97 11.09 -23.39
CA GLU A 349 0.95 10.84 -24.42
C GLU A 349 -0.14 9.82 -24.02
N ASN A 350 0.16 8.88 -23.13
CA ASN A 350 -0.74 7.77 -22.78
C ASN A 350 -1.19 7.76 -21.31
N LEU A 351 -0.91 8.83 -20.57
CA LEU A 351 -1.24 8.94 -19.16
C LEU A 351 -2.76 8.94 -18.95
N ARG A 352 -3.26 8.06 -18.08
CA ARG A 352 -4.69 7.85 -17.82
C ARG A 352 -5.14 8.34 -16.46
N THR A 353 -4.21 8.46 -15.51
CA THR A 353 -4.47 8.86 -14.14
C THR A 353 -3.46 9.91 -13.74
N ILE A 354 -3.97 11.03 -13.21
CA ILE A 354 -3.20 12.06 -12.53
C ILE A 354 -3.86 12.26 -11.17
N SER A 355 -3.10 12.10 -10.09
CA SER A 355 -3.57 12.24 -8.72
C SER A 355 -2.89 13.41 -8.00
N THR A 356 -3.65 14.08 -7.15
CA THR A 356 -3.22 15.16 -6.23
C THR A 356 -2.31 16.20 -6.91
N ALA A 357 -2.76 16.76 -8.05
CA ALA A 357 -1.94 17.57 -8.96
C ALA A 357 -2.21 19.10 -8.95
N GLU A 358 -1.24 19.99 -8.74
CA GLU A 358 -1.35 21.41 -9.11
C GLU A 358 -1.47 21.52 -10.64
N TYR A 359 -2.66 21.92 -11.10
CA TYR A 359 -2.98 21.91 -12.52
C TYR A 359 -2.07 22.82 -13.35
N THR A 360 -1.50 23.88 -12.75
CA THR A 360 -0.52 24.80 -13.38
C THR A 360 0.66 24.04 -13.98
N LEU A 361 1.16 23.04 -13.26
CA LEU A 361 2.39 22.31 -13.58
C LEU A 361 2.11 21.18 -14.58
N TRP A 362 0.91 20.62 -14.54
CA TRP A 362 0.46 19.54 -15.43
C TRP A 362 -0.14 20.03 -16.75
N HIS A 363 -0.55 21.28 -16.85
CA HIS A 363 -1.16 21.79 -18.08
C HIS A 363 -0.21 21.63 -19.28
N GLY A 364 -0.71 21.01 -20.35
CA GLY A 364 0.09 20.69 -21.55
C GLY A 364 1.05 19.51 -21.41
N LYS A 365 1.08 18.84 -20.24
CA LYS A 365 1.98 17.71 -19.95
C LYS A 365 1.42 16.34 -20.25
N PHE A 366 0.16 16.25 -20.64
CA PHE A 366 -0.51 14.99 -20.88
C PHE A 366 -1.52 15.12 -22.02
N ASN A 367 -1.86 13.99 -22.63
CA ASN A 367 -2.92 13.94 -23.62
C ASN A 367 -4.30 13.82 -22.95
N SER A 368 -5.06 14.92 -22.91
CA SER A 368 -6.39 14.96 -22.28
C SER A 368 -7.42 14.03 -22.94
N LEU A 369 -7.17 13.57 -24.17
CA LEU A 369 -8.09 12.67 -24.90
C LEU A 369 -8.13 11.25 -24.32
N VAL A 370 -7.06 10.81 -23.66
CA VAL A 370 -6.94 9.47 -23.08
C VAL A 370 -7.05 9.45 -21.55
N LEU A 371 -7.05 10.62 -20.91
CA LEU A 371 -7.13 10.77 -19.47
C LEU A 371 -8.50 10.29 -18.93
N THR A 372 -8.47 9.43 -17.91
CA THR A 372 -9.67 8.83 -17.29
C THR A 372 -9.92 9.28 -15.86
N THR A 373 -8.86 9.64 -15.12
CA THR A 373 -8.92 10.16 -13.75
C THR A 373 -8.05 11.40 -13.67
N LEU A 374 -8.62 12.49 -13.14
CA LEU A 374 -7.93 13.75 -12.89
C LEU A 374 -8.30 14.25 -11.49
N GLU A 375 -7.33 14.29 -10.59
CA GLU A 375 -7.45 14.95 -9.29
C GLU A 375 -6.49 16.11 -9.25
N ILE A 376 -7.02 17.32 -9.10
CA ILE A 376 -6.25 18.55 -9.19
C ILE A 376 -6.50 19.49 -8.02
N SER A 377 -5.46 20.23 -7.67
CA SER A 377 -5.50 21.38 -6.80
C SER A 377 -5.46 22.66 -7.63
N LEU A 378 -6.35 23.59 -7.33
CA LEU A 378 -6.43 24.91 -7.94
C LEU A 378 -5.82 25.95 -7.00
N GLY A 379 -4.82 26.66 -7.49
CA GLY A 379 -4.30 27.86 -6.86
C GLY A 379 -5.26 29.06 -7.00
N PRO A 380 -4.94 30.20 -6.36
CA PRO A 380 -5.81 31.38 -6.36
C PRO A 380 -5.87 32.13 -7.70
N SER A 381 -5.13 31.72 -8.73
CA SER A 381 -5.06 32.42 -10.02
C SER A 381 -6.24 32.09 -10.93
N MET A 382 -6.91 33.13 -11.43
CA MET A 382 -8.00 33.03 -12.42
C MET A 382 -7.56 32.46 -13.77
N GLU A 383 -6.27 32.51 -14.11
CA GLU A 383 -5.73 32.01 -15.39
C GLU A 383 -5.90 30.50 -15.51
N LEU A 384 -5.75 29.76 -14.41
CA LEU A 384 -5.88 28.30 -14.37
C LEU A 384 -7.27 27.80 -14.73
N TYR A 385 -8.28 28.56 -14.36
CA TYR A 385 -9.67 28.25 -14.69
C TYR A 385 -9.92 28.36 -16.19
N ASN A 386 -9.25 29.29 -16.88
CA ASN A 386 -9.37 29.45 -18.32
C ASN A 386 -8.67 28.29 -19.06
N ASP A 387 -7.56 27.79 -18.54
CA ASP A 387 -6.84 26.66 -19.14
C ASP A 387 -7.62 25.35 -18.98
N LEU A 388 -8.24 25.12 -17.81
CA LEU A 388 -9.14 24.00 -17.60
C LEU A 388 -10.37 24.11 -18.52
N LYS A 389 -10.94 25.32 -18.68
CA LYS A 389 -12.05 25.61 -19.61
C LYS A 389 -11.70 25.26 -21.06
N ALA A 390 -10.47 25.53 -21.46
CA ALA A 390 -10.01 25.40 -22.83
C ALA A 390 -9.68 23.95 -23.22
N THR A 391 -9.53 23.05 -22.25
CA THR A 391 -9.08 21.66 -22.47
C THR A 391 -10.28 20.71 -22.61
N ASP A 392 -10.28 19.83 -23.62
CA ASP A 392 -11.30 18.79 -23.79
C ASP A 392 -10.90 17.49 -23.09
N PHE A 393 -11.82 16.90 -22.33
CA PHE A 393 -11.59 15.65 -21.59
C PHE A 393 -12.64 14.57 -21.95
N PRO A 394 -12.65 14.06 -23.20
CA PRO A 394 -13.71 13.17 -23.67
C PRO A 394 -13.74 11.80 -22.97
N SER A 395 -12.59 11.33 -22.46
CA SER A 395 -12.45 10.02 -21.81
C SER A 395 -12.54 10.08 -20.28
N LEU A 396 -12.63 11.28 -19.70
CA LEU A 396 -12.57 11.49 -18.26
C LEU A 396 -13.80 10.91 -17.57
N ARG A 397 -13.55 10.04 -16.58
CA ARG A 397 -14.56 9.33 -15.79
C ARG A 397 -14.62 9.81 -14.35
N ASN A 398 -13.47 10.19 -13.79
CA ASN A 398 -13.34 10.68 -12.43
C ASN A 398 -12.65 12.05 -12.46
N LEU A 399 -13.29 13.04 -11.85
CA LEU A 399 -12.72 14.38 -11.71
C LEU A 399 -12.86 14.83 -10.26
N GLN A 400 -11.74 15.18 -9.64
CA GLN A 400 -11.68 15.74 -8.30
C GLN A 400 -10.95 17.07 -8.37
N ILE A 401 -11.53 18.10 -7.75
CA ILE A 401 -10.96 19.44 -7.73
C ILE A 401 -10.91 19.94 -6.30
N HIS A 402 -9.72 20.26 -5.82
CA HIS A 402 -9.46 20.89 -4.53
C HIS A 402 -9.11 22.35 -4.75
N SER A 403 -9.72 23.26 -4.01
CA SER A 403 -9.38 24.68 -4.05
C SER A 403 -8.69 25.09 -2.76
N HIS A 404 -7.43 25.52 -2.82
CA HIS A 404 -6.69 26.00 -1.64
C HIS A 404 -7.24 27.32 -1.07
N SER A 405 -8.10 27.99 -1.81
CA SER A 405 -8.82 29.19 -1.38
C SER A 405 -10.26 29.09 -1.85
N PRO A 406 -11.26 29.55 -1.07
CA PRO A 406 -12.66 29.49 -1.49
C PRO A 406 -12.86 30.02 -2.91
N CYS A 407 -13.39 29.18 -3.80
CA CYS A 407 -13.60 29.52 -5.20
C CYS A 407 -15.09 29.52 -5.57
N ASP A 408 -15.48 30.46 -6.42
CA ASP A 408 -16.85 30.57 -6.92
C ASP A 408 -17.14 29.44 -7.91
N LEU A 409 -18.05 28.52 -7.58
CA LEU A 409 -18.44 27.41 -8.44
C LEU A 409 -18.96 27.90 -9.80
N SER A 410 -19.62 29.07 -9.85
CA SER A 410 -20.11 29.66 -11.11
C SER A 410 -18.99 30.10 -12.04
N LYS A 411 -17.78 30.34 -11.49
CA LYS A 411 -16.59 30.67 -12.27
C LYS A 411 -15.89 29.44 -12.80
N ILE A 412 -16.16 28.24 -12.27
CA ILE A 412 -15.74 27.00 -12.93
C ILE A 412 -16.60 26.85 -14.16
N PRO A 413 -16.07 27.19 -15.34
CA PRO A 413 -16.86 27.11 -16.53
C PRO A 413 -16.80 25.66 -16.97
N PHE A 414 -17.86 24.90 -16.71
CA PHE A 414 -18.17 23.67 -17.45
C PHE A 414 -18.55 24.04 -18.90
N GLY A 415 -17.68 24.80 -19.57
CA GLY A 415 -17.88 25.31 -20.93
C GLY A 415 -17.89 24.21 -21.97
N LYS A 416 -17.45 23.00 -21.58
CA LYS A 416 -17.41 21.79 -22.37
C LYS A 416 -18.26 20.71 -21.71
N THR A 417 -18.72 19.77 -22.53
CA THR A 417 -19.47 18.61 -22.05
C THR A 417 -18.46 17.53 -21.67
N TYR A 418 -18.65 16.89 -20.52
CA TYR A 418 -17.87 15.76 -20.04
C TYR A 418 -18.72 14.48 -20.15
N PRO A 419 -18.86 13.92 -21.37
CA PRO A 419 -19.84 12.87 -21.64
C PRO A 419 -19.51 11.56 -20.92
N SER A 420 -18.25 11.30 -20.58
CA SER A 420 -17.82 10.07 -19.92
C SER A 420 -17.77 10.17 -18.40
N LEU A 421 -18.03 11.34 -17.82
CA LEU A 421 -17.83 11.58 -16.40
C LEU A 421 -18.86 10.84 -15.56
N LEU A 422 -18.37 10.06 -14.60
CA LEU A 422 -19.17 9.21 -13.71
C LEU A 422 -19.12 9.70 -12.26
N ARG A 423 -17.95 10.18 -11.81
CA ARG A 423 -17.71 10.68 -10.45
C ARG A 423 -17.10 12.07 -10.50
N LEU A 424 -17.61 12.94 -9.64
CA LEU A 424 -17.23 14.33 -9.60
C LEU A 424 -17.17 14.83 -8.17
N GLU A 425 -16.04 15.43 -7.80
CA GLU A 425 -15.78 15.93 -6.45
C GLU A 425 -15.22 17.35 -6.48
N PHE A 426 -15.73 18.22 -5.62
CA PHE A 426 -15.25 19.58 -5.49
C PHE A 426 -15.12 19.99 -4.03
N PHE A 427 -13.93 20.39 -3.63
CA PHE A 427 -13.60 20.81 -2.27
C PHE A 427 -13.19 22.29 -2.24
N GLY A 428 -13.76 23.08 -1.32
CA GLY A 428 -13.40 24.48 -1.16
C GLY A 428 -14.11 25.46 -2.11
N PHE A 429 -15.38 25.22 -2.44
CA PHE A 429 -16.16 26.08 -3.36
C PHE A 429 -17.33 26.79 -2.69
N TYR A 430 -17.67 28.01 -3.13
CA TYR A 430 -18.88 28.75 -2.75
C TYR A 430 -19.78 29.02 -3.97
N ASN A 431 -20.94 29.65 -3.76
CA ASN A 431 -22.03 29.82 -4.73
C ASN A 431 -22.60 28.49 -5.26
N VAL A 432 -22.74 27.50 -4.38
CA VAL A 432 -23.48 26.26 -4.70
C VAL A 432 -24.98 26.56 -4.69
N GLN A 433 -25.58 26.73 -5.87
CA GLN A 433 -26.98 27.13 -6.07
C GLN A 433 -27.64 26.31 -7.19
N SER A 434 -28.96 26.41 -7.33
CA SER A 434 -29.74 25.69 -8.35
C SER A 434 -29.18 25.86 -9.77
N ASP A 435 -28.87 27.09 -10.17
CA ASP A 435 -28.42 27.39 -11.53
C ASP A 435 -27.04 26.80 -11.82
N THR A 436 -26.12 26.87 -10.86
CA THR A 436 -24.77 26.31 -11.01
C THR A 436 -24.82 24.78 -11.06
N LEU A 437 -25.63 24.14 -10.22
CA LEU A 437 -25.85 22.69 -10.25
C LEU A 437 -26.54 22.22 -11.53
N ASN A 438 -27.59 22.91 -12.00
CA ASN A 438 -28.26 22.57 -13.25
C ASN A 438 -27.32 22.68 -14.45
N GLN A 439 -26.50 23.73 -14.50
CA GLN A 439 -25.47 23.89 -15.53
C GLN A 439 -24.48 22.72 -15.49
N LEU A 440 -23.96 22.38 -14.31
CA LEU A 440 -23.04 21.26 -14.11
C LEU A 440 -23.64 19.93 -14.59
N LEU A 441 -24.86 19.60 -14.15
CA LEU A 441 -25.54 18.36 -14.51
C LEU A 441 -25.86 18.27 -16.01
N SER A 442 -26.16 19.40 -16.65
CA SER A 442 -26.37 19.45 -18.11
C SER A 442 -25.09 19.15 -18.90
N ARG A 443 -23.91 19.40 -18.29
CA ARG A 443 -22.58 19.20 -18.90
C ARG A 443 -21.98 17.84 -18.57
N CYS A 444 -22.48 17.17 -17.55
CA CYS A 444 -22.04 15.84 -17.11
C CYS A 444 -23.20 14.84 -17.21
N PRO A 445 -23.68 14.52 -18.43
CA PRO A 445 -24.96 13.81 -18.62
C PRO A 445 -24.97 12.37 -18.10
N ASN A 446 -23.80 11.77 -17.83
CA ASN A 446 -23.66 10.42 -17.30
C ASN A 446 -23.22 10.39 -15.83
N LEU A 447 -23.21 11.54 -15.14
CA LEU A 447 -22.74 11.65 -13.77
C LEU A 447 -23.59 10.79 -12.83
N LYS A 448 -22.92 9.95 -12.04
CA LYS A 448 -23.53 9.04 -11.06
C LYS A 448 -23.25 9.46 -9.63
N GLU A 449 -22.07 9.99 -9.36
CA GLU A 449 -21.61 10.31 -8.02
C GLU A 449 -21.19 11.79 -7.98
N LEU A 450 -21.78 12.54 -7.05
CA LEU A 450 -21.46 13.94 -6.81
C LEU A 450 -21.10 14.12 -5.34
N GLU A 451 -19.88 14.58 -5.09
CA GLU A 451 -19.37 14.92 -3.77
C GLU A 451 -18.94 16.39 -3.72
N MET A 452 -19.32 17.10 -2.67
CA MET A 452 -19.04 18.53 -2.55
C MET A 452 -18.73 18.92 -1.11
N GLU A 453 -17.70 19.76 -0.91
CA GLU A 453 -17.43 20.43 0.35
C GLU A 453 -17.61 21.96 0.19
N PRO A 454 -18.86 22.45 0.30
CA PRO A 454 -19.18 23.86 0.08
C PRO A 454 -18.72 24.74 1.25
N GLN A 455 -18.29 25.95 0.91
CA GLN A 455 -17.85 27.01 1.83
C GLN A 455 -18.93 28.09 2.04
N ASP A 456 -20.09 27.96 1.37
CA ASP A 456 -21.24 28.84 1.51
C ASP A 456 -21.80 28.83 2.94
N ALA A 457 -22.13 30.00 3.47
CA ALA A 457 -22.86 30.07 4.75
C ALA A 457 -24.30 29.56 4.63
N ALA A 458 -24.92 29.71 3.46
CA ALA A 458 -26.27 29.24 3.18
C ALA A 458 -26.36 28.69 1.75
N ILE A 459 -26.97 27.52 1.62
CA ILE A 459 -27.15 26.81 0.35
C ILE A 459 -28.65 26.64 0.09
N THR A 460 -29.11 27.10 -1.07
CA THR A 460 -30.50 26.91 -1.52
C THR A 460 -30.51 26.26 -2.90
N ILE A 461 -31.11 25.08 -3.00
CA ILE A 461 -31.22 24.26 -4.20
C ILE A 461 -32.70 24.01 -4.45
N ASP A 462 -33.22 24.54 -5.55
CA ASP A 462 -34.62 24.41 -5.96
C ASP A 462 -34.73 23.91 -7.40
N GLY A 463 -35.61 22.93 -7.62
CA GLY A 463 -35.95 22.47 -8.98
C GLY A 463 -34.86 21.66 -9.69
N VAL A 464 -33.78 21.25 -9.01
CA VAL A 464 -32.70 20.47 -9.62
C VAL A 464 -33.16 19.03 -9.90
N SER A 465 -32.89 18.54 -11.11
CA SER A 465 -33.31 17.20 -11.54
C SER A 465 -32.18 16.41 -12.20
N SER A 466 -32.08 15.12 -11.90
CA SER A 466 -31.16 14.20 -12.59
C SER A 466 -31.75 12.79 -12.73
N ASP A 467 -31.55 12.22 -13.92
CA ASP A 467 -31.93 10.84 -14.26
C ASP A 467 -30.76 9.85 -14.17
N THR A 468 -29.57 10.31 -13.77
CA THR A 468 -28.34 9.51 -13.71
C THR A 468 -27.68 9.45 -12.33
N LEU A 469 -27.85 10.47 -11.49
CA LEU A 469 -27.23 10.50 -10.16
C LEU A 469 -27.74 9.34 -9.29
N GLU A 470 -26.79 8.63 -8.68
CA GLU A 470 -26.97 7.47 -7.79
C GLU A 470 -26.47 7.78 -6.37
N ASP A 471 -25.47 8.64 -6.18
CA ASP A 471 -24.91 9.04 -4.87
C ASP A 471 -24.69 10.57 -4.85
N ILE A 472 -25.19 11.24 -3.81
CA ILE A 472 -24.96 12.67 -3.55
C ILE A 472 -24.43 12.80 -2.12
N ARG A 473 -23.28 13.45 -1.97
CA ARG A 473 -22.65 13.74 -0.69
C ARG A 473 -22.28 15.20 -0.58
N ILE A 474 -22.68 15.82 0.52
CA ILE A 474 -22.42 17.22 0.81
C ILE A 474 -21.80 17.29 2.21
N PHE A 475 -20.62 17.89 2.28
CA PHE A 475 -19.84 18.10 3.50
C PHE A 475 -19.69 19.60 3.76
N PRO A 476 -20.69 20.28 4.33
CA PRO A 476 -20.59 21.72 4.56
C PRO A 476 -19.48 22.04 5.58
N ASN A 477 -18.76 23.14 5.36
CA ASN A 477 -17.75 23.63 6.31
C ASN A 477 -18.41 24.08 7.63
N GLU A 478 -18.02 23.49 8.75
CA GLU A 478 -18.56 23.79 10.09
C GLU A 478 -18.40 25.24 10.54
N ASP A 479 -17.34 25.91 10.08
CA ASP A 479 -17.01 27.27 10.50
C ASP A 479 -17.90 28.32 9.84
N THR A 480 -18.36 28.07 8.62
CA THR A 480 -19.11 29.05 7.83
C THR A 480 -20.59 28.70 7.68
N PHE A 481 -20.93 27.40 7.70
CA PHE A 481 -22.25 26.92 7.35
C PHE A 481 -23.32 27.25 8.41
N GLN A 482 -24.51 27.62 7.96
CA GLN A 482 -25.64 27.98 8.81
C GLN A 482 -26.97 27.40 8.33
N LYS A 483 -27.14 27.26 7.00
CA LYS A 483 -28.44 26.91 6.42
C LYS A 483 -28.34 26.05 5.16
N PHE A 484 -29.16 24.99 5.09
CA PHE A 484 -29.40 24.18 3.90
C PHE A 484 -30.88 24.18 3.50
N GLU A 485 -31.18 24.43 2.24
CA GLU A 485 -32.51 24.21 1.68
C GLU A 485 -32.41 23.46 0.36
N MET A 486 -33.07 22.32 0.27
CA MET A 486 -33.29 21.58 -0.97
C MET A 486 -34.78 21.40 -1.17
N THR A 487 -35.36 21.97 -2.23
CA THR A 487 -36.80 21.91 -2.51
C THR A 487 -37.07 21.55 -3.96
N ASN A 488 -38.23 20.93 -4.22
CA ASN A 488 -38.70 20.58 -5.56
C ASN A 488 -37.66 19.83 -6.43
N CYS A 489 -36.75 19.07 -5.81
CA CYS A 489 -35.70 18.35 -6.54
C CYS A 489 -36.15 16.95 -6.95
N HIS A 490 -35.66 16.44 -8.07
CA HIS A 490 -36.06 15.13 -8.61
C HIS A 490 -34.85 14.28 -9.02
N PHE A 491 -34.57 13.21 -8.28
CA PHE A 491 -33.43 12.32 -8.54
C PHE A 491 -33.90 10.89 -8.74
N LYS A 492 -34.25 10.51 -9.98
CA LYS A 492 -34.93 9.24 -10.25
C LYS A 492 -34.09 8.01 -9.88
N LYS A 493 -32.77 8.06 -10.01
CA LYS A 493 -31.86 6.94 -9.75
C LYS A 493 -31.09 7.03 -8.43
N LEU A 494 -31.33 8.08 -7.63
CA LEU A 494 -30.60 8.30 -6.39
C LEU A 494 -30.81 7.14 -5.43
N LYS A 495 -29.72 6.54 -4.98
CA LYS A 495 -29.68 5.45 -4.00
C LYS A 495 -29.18 5.94 -2.64
N LYS A 496 -28.26 6.89 -2.63
CA LYS A 496 -27.62 7.41 -1.43
C LYS A 496 -27.69 8.93 -1.40
N PHE A 497 -28.10 9.47 -0.25
CA PHE A 497 -28.05 10.89 0.03
C PHE A 497 -27.38 11.12 1.37
N PHE A 498 -26.34 11.94 1.38
CA PHE A 498 -25.58 12.30 2.56
C PHE A 498 -25.45 13.82 2.63
N ILE A 499 -25.82 14.39 3.78
CA ILE A 499 -25.45 15.75 4.15
C ILE A 499 -25.10 15.80 5.62
N ALA A 500 -23.83 16.03 5.92
CA ALA A 500 -23.34 16.33 7.25
C ALA A 500 -21.93 16.93 7.12
N PRO A 501 -21.53 17.83 8.03
CA PRO A 501 -20.13 18.18 8.18
C PRO A 501 -19.20 16.97 8.25
N ASP A 502 -17.99 17.11 7.71
CA ASP A 502 -16.96 16.06 7.73
C ASP A 502 -16.36 15.90 9.13
N THR A 503 -17.11 15.25 10.02
CA THR A 503 -16.61 14.83 11.33
C THR A 503 -16.50 13.33 11.37
N ASP A 504 -15.32 12.86 10.98
CA ASP A 504 -14.99 11.44 10.98
C ASP A 504 -15.12 10.84 12.38
N THR A 505 -14.97 11.62 13.46
CA THR A 505 -15.22 11.15 14.83
C THR A 505 -15.50 12.30 15.80
N SER A 506 -16.54 12.14 16.64
CA SER A 506 -16.57 12.58 18.06
C SER A 506 -17.35 13.80 18.58
N MET A 507 -18.11 14.61 17.82
CA MET A 507 -18.89 15.70 18.47
C MET A 507 -20.33 15.84 17.93
N PRO A 508 -21.34 15.28 18.65
CA PRO A 508 -22.75 15.63 18.46
C PRO A 508 -23.02 17.12 18.75
N ASP A 509 -22.34 17.72 19.73
CA ASP A 509 -22.75 18.98 20.37
C ASP A 509 -22.70 20.26 19.48
N GLN A 510 -22.36 20.14 18.19
CA GLN A 510 -22.30 21.28 17.26
C GLN A 510 -23.40 21.28 16.17
N PHE A 511 -24.24 20.25 16.07
CA PHE A 511 -25.29 20.20 15.05
C PHE A 511 -26.43 21.22 15.26
N ASP A 512 -26.58 21.77 16.45
CA ASP A 512 -27.58 22.80 16.82
C ASP A 512 -27.35 24.17 16.15
N ARG A 513 -26.37 24.27 15.25
CA ARG A 513 -26.04 25.50 14.51
C ARG A 513 -26.48 25.47 13.05
N PHE A 514 -26.83 24.30 12.51
CA PHE A 514 -27.01 24.11 11.08
C PHE A 514 -28.47 23.82 10.74
N SER A 515 -29.23 24.86 10.39
CA SER A 515 -30.64 24.71 10.04
C SER A 515 -30.84 24.12 8.64
N GLY A 516 -31.89 23.32 8.45
CA GLY A 516 -32.11 22.56 7.22
C GLY A 516 -33.57 22.42 6.78
N ARG A 517 -33.79 22.30 5.48
CA ARG A 517 -35.05 21.79 4.87
C ARG A 517 -34.72 20.92 3.67
N ILE A 518 -35.31 19.72 3.60
CA ILE A 518 -35.09 18.78 2.50
C ILE A 518 -36.43 18.26 1.96
N GLU A 519 -36.71 18.57 0.70
CA GLU A 519 -37.86 18.14 -0.07
C GLU A 519 -37.41 17.73 -1.48
N MET A 520 -37.43 16.43 -1.74
CA MET A 520 -37.06 15.86 -3.03
C MET A 520 -37.93 14.66 -3.39
N ILE A 521 -37.92 14.24 -4.66
CA ILE A 521 -38.47 12.98 -5.15
C ILE A 521 -37.32 12.07 -5.55
N ALA A 522 -37.11 10.99 -4.81
CA ALA A 522 -36.01 10.03 -4.97
C ALA A 522 -36.53 8.59 -4.81
N PRO A 523 -37.26 8.04 -5.82
CA PRO A 523 -38.00 6.78 -5.67
C PRO A 523 -37.11 5.53 -5.48
N ASN A 524 -35.82 5.63 -5.76
CA ASN A 524 -34.86 4.55 -5.59
C ASN A 524 -33.95 4.72 -4.36
N LEU A 525 -34.25 5.68 -3.47
CA LEU A 525 -33.43 5.99 -2.32
C LEU A 525 -33.36 4.81 -1.36
N GLU A 526 -32.14 4.30 -1.14
CA GLU A 526 -31.87 3.18 -0.24
C GLU A 526 -31.29 3.63 1.10
N SER A 527 -30.53 4.73 1.11
CA SER A 527 -29.84 5.23 2.30
C SER A 527 -29.90 6.74 2.37
N ILE A 528 -30.24 7.27 3.55
CA ILE A 528 -30.19 8.69 3.86
C ILE A 528 -29.45 8.96 5.17
N LEU A 529 -28.55 9.94 5.13
CA LEU A 529 -27.85 10.47 6.29
C LEU A 529 -27.99 12.00 6.31
N VAL A 530 -28.52 12.53 7.41
CA VAL A 530 -28.69 13.99 7.60
C VAL A 530 -28.17 14.41 8.97
N GLY A 531 -27.19 15.32 8.97
CA GLY A 531 -26.63 15.99 10.13
C GLY A 531 -27.00 17.47 10.17
N LEU A 532 -28.29 17.80 10.14
CA LEU A 532 -28.84 19.16 10.16
C LEU A 532 -29.93 19.28 11.22
N GLU A 533 -30.06 20.46 11.83
CA GLU A 533 -31.23 20.86 12.62
C GLU A 533 -32.43 21.16 11.70
N MET A 534 -33.56 20.48 11.90
CA MET A 534 -34.75 20.66 11.08
C MET A 534 -36.02 20.65 11.94
N GLU A 535 -36.99 21.50 11.60
CA GLU A 535 -38.32 21.41 12.20
C GLU A 535 -38.98 20.08 11.83
N SER A 536 -38.89 19.66 10.57
CA SER A 536 -39.43 18.39 10.11
C SER A 536 -38.66 17.80 8.93
N ILE A 537 -38.69 16.47 8.83
CA ILE A 537 -38.32 15.72 7.62
C ILE A 537 -39.41 14.73 7.27
N ASP A 538 -39.87 14.78 6.03
CA ASP A 538 -40.93 13.90 5.52
C ASP A 538 -40.40 13.07 4.35
N ILE A 539 -39.78 11.95 4.70
CA ILE A 539 -39.21 10.98 3.75
C ILE A 539 -40.32 10.29 2.95
N SER A 540 -41.56 10.24 3.45
CA SER A 540 -42.70 9.70 2.70
C SER A 540 -42.92 10.44 1.38
N LYS A 541 -42.63 11.75 1.35
CA LYS A 541 -42.69 12.59 0.15
C LYS A 541 -41.60 12.26 -0.88
N PHE A 542 -40.57 11.51 -0.50
CA PHE A 542 -39.48 11.13 -1.41
C PHE A 542 -39.90 10.02 -2.38
N LYS A 543 -41.08 9.42 -2.16
CA LYS A 543 -41.67 8.35 -3.00
C LYS A 543 -40.78 7.11 -3.11
N THR A 544 -39.88 6.89 -2.16
CA THR A 544 -39.07 5.67 -2.09
C THR A 544 -39.85 4.55 -1.44
N THR A 545 -39.70 3.34 -1.98
CA THR A 545 -40.15 2.09 -1.33
C THR A 545 -38.97 1.18 -1.03
N LYS A 546 -37.73 1.65 -1.22
CA LYS A 546 -36.49 0.85 -1.15
C LYS A 546 -35.59 1.25 0.02
N LEU A 547 -36.12 2.04 0.95
CA LEU A 547 -35.36 2.61 2.05
C LEU A 547 -34.87 1.52 2.99
N LYS A 548 -33.55 1.34 3.08
CA LYS A 548 -32.88 0.34 3.92
C LYS A 548 -32.21 0.97 5.13
N ARG A 549 -31.75 2.22 5.03
CA ARG A 549 -31.01 2.90 6.10
C ARG A 549 -31.42 4.37 6.26
N VAL A 550 -31.68 4.76 7.50
CA VAL A 550 -31.91 6.15 7.93
C VAL A 550 -30.99 6.47 9.09
N LEU A 551 -30.20 7.53 8.95
CA LEU A 551 -29.31 8.05 9.98
C LEU A 551 -29.53 9.56 10.15
N LEU A 552 -30.18 9.96 11.24
CA LEU A 552 -30.41 11.37 11.57
C LEU A 552 -29.52 11.77 12.75
N ARG A 553 -28.47 12.53 12.46
CA ARG A 553 -27.47 13.02 13.40
C ARG A 553 -27.71 14.45 13.89
N GLY A 554 -28.56 15.24 13.23
CA GLY A 554 -28.96 16.56 13.72
C GLY A 554 -30.30 16.53 14.47
N PRO A 555 -30.66 17.59 15.21
CA PRO A 555 -31.96 17.71 15.86
C PRO A 555 -33.10 17.76 14.84
N VAL A 556 -34.06 16.84 14.92
CA VAL A 556 -35.25 16.86 14.04
C VAL A 556 -36.51 16.70 14.86
N SER A 557 -37.39 17.71 14.86
CA SER A 557 -38.58 17.69 15.73
C SER A 557 -39.64 16.71 15.22
N GLU A 558 -40.00 16.77 13.95
CA GLU A 558 -40.98 15.86 13.34
C GLU A 558 -40.37 14.98 12.25
N ILE A 559 -40.52 13.66 12.38
CA ILE A 559 -39.97 12.67 11.45
C ILE A 559 -41.12 11.83 10.88
N GLU A 560 -41.29 11.87 9.56
CA GLU A 560 -42.22 10.98 8.84
C GLU A 560 -41.42 10.10 7.86
N LEU A 561 -41.37 8.80 8.11
CA LEU A 561 -40.54 7.88 7.35
C LEU A 561 -41.23 7.30 6.11
N GLY A 562 -42.57 7.31 6.06
CA GLY A 562 -43.35 6.65 5.00
C GLY A 562 -43.40 5.13 5.14
N ASP A 563 -43.47 4.40 4.02
CA ASP A 563 -43.48 2.94 4.01
C ASP A 563 -42.06 2.38 4.16
N ILE A 564 -41.79 1.75 5.31
CA ILE A 564 -40.44 1.32 5.71
C ILE A 564 -40.28 -0.21 5.80
N GLN A 565 -41.02 -0.98 4.98
CA GLN A 565 -40.97 -2.45 5.02
C GLN A 565 -39.55 -3.03 4.89
N ASP A 566 -38.71 -2.41 4.05
CA ASP A 566 -37.33 -2.81 3.75
C ASP A 566 -36.28 -2.20 4.69
N LEU A 567 -36.69 -1.38 5.66
CA LEU A 567 -35.77 -0.65 6.54
C LEU A 567 -35.07 -1.61 7.50
N LYS A 568 -33.73 -1.64 7.44
CA LYS A 568 -32.87 -2.47 8.28
C LYS A 568 -32.19 -1.68 9.38
N ASP A 569 -31.84 -0.42 9.11
CA ASP A 569 -31.06 0.41 10.02
C ASP A 569 -31.76 1.75 10.25
N LEU A 570 -32.12 2.03 11.50
CA LEU A 570 -32.72 3.31 11.91
C LEU A 570 -31.96 3.87 13.10
N ASN A 571 -31.27 4.99 12.91
CA ASN A 571 -30.47 5.59 13.96
C ASN A 571 -30.86 7.07 14.12
N LEU A 572 -31.43 7.39 15.28
CA LEU A 572 -31.89 8.72 15.66
C LEU A 572 -31.10 9.17 16.88
N PHE A 573 -30.32 10.24 16.75
CA PHE A 573 -29.40 10.67 17.81
C PHE A 573 -29.98 11.74 18.74
N TYR A 574 -30.95 12.53 18.25
CA TYR A 574 -31.53 13.66 18.99
C TYR A 574 -33.00 13.46 19.35
N PRO A 575 -33.47 14.04 20.47
CA PRO A 575 -34.87 14.01 20.84
C PRO A 575 -35.78 14.57 19.74
N PHE A 576 -36.94 13.95 19.54
CA PHE A 576 -37.96 14.34 18.57
C PHE A 576 -39.34 14.37 19.23
N THR A 577 -40.24 15.21 18.73
CA THR A 577 -41.62 15.33 19.22
C THR A 577 -42.56 14.37 18.50
N LYS A 578 -42.28 14.04 17.24
CA LYS A 578 -43.13 13.19 16.40
C LYS A 578 -42.31 12.20 15.57
N LEU A 579 -42.75 10.93 15.59
CA LEU A 579 -42.25 9.89 14.69
C LEU A 579 -43.43 9.14 14.05
N GLY A 580 -43.52 9.18 12.73
CA GLY A 580 -44.54 8.51 11.93
C GLY A 580 -43.95 7.59 10.86
N PHE A 581 -44.69 6.53 10.54
CA PHE A 581 -44.43 5.62 9.42
C PHE A 581 -45.75 4.95 9.00
N GLY A 582 -45.86 4.58 7.72
CA GLY A 582 -47.04 3.94 7.15
C GLY A 582 -47.08 2.44 7.42
N GLN A 583 -46.02 1.72 7.03
CA GLN A 583 -45.88 0.27 7.18
C GLN A 583 -44.64 -0.09 7.99
N GLU A 584 -44.78 -1.03 8.92
CA GLU A 584 -43.69 -1.48 9.81
C GLU A 584 -42.62 -2.28 9.05
N PRO A 585 -41.33 -2.19 9.45
CA PRO A 585 -40.27 -3.02 8.90
C PRO A 585 -40.43 -4.48 9.32
N ALA A 586 -40.10 -5.42 8.43
CA ALA A 586 -40.16 -6.85 8.75
C ALA A 586 -39.10 -7.26 9.80
N ALA A 587 -37.94 -6.60 9.77
CA ALA A 587 -36.84 -6.81 10.71
C ALA A 587 -36.00 -5.54 10.81
N LEU A 588 -35.54 -5.22 12.03
CA LEU A 588 -34.66 -4.10 12.29
C LEU A 588 -33.34 -4.62 12.88
N HIS A 589 -32.24 -4.35 12.19
CA HIS A 589 -30.92 -4.90 12.47
C HIS A 589 -30.07 -4.00 13.35
N ASN A 590 -30.15 -2.70 13.12
CA ASN A 590 -29.53 -1.67 13.95
C ASN A 590 -30.59 -0.64 14.30
N PHE A 591 -30.69 -0.34 15.59
CA PHE A 591 -31.64 0.64 16.10
C PHE A 591 -31.02 1.45 17.23
N THR A 592 -30.91 2.75 17.00
CA THR A 592 -30.41 3.71 17.99
C THR A 592 -31.45 4.80 18.21
N LEU A 593 -31.69 5.11 19.48
CA LEU A 593 -32.54 6.21 19.93
C LEU A 593 -31.73 7.13 20.85
N PRO A 594 -32.18 8.38 21.02
CA PRO A 594 -31.56 9.32 21.96
C PRO A 594 -31.66 8.83 23.40
N ASP A 595 -30.68 9.17 24.23
CA ASP A 595 -30.65 8.80 25.66
C ASP A 595 -31.83 9.40 26.46
N ARG A 596 -32.39 10.52 25.99
CA ARG A 596 -33.55 11.20 26.61
C ARG A 596 -34.71 11.24 25.64
N LEU A 597 -35.79 10.57 26.03
CA LEU A 597 -37.03 10.49 25.26
C LEU A 597 -38.11 11.32 25.97
N ASN A 598 -38.35 12.56 25.52
CA ASN A 598 -39.47 13.39 25.98
C ASN A 598 -40.63 13.26 24.96
N PHE A 599 -41.45 12.21 25.08
CA PHE A 599 -42.50 11.95 24.10
C PHE A 599 -43.88 12.51 24.48
N PRO A 600 -44.63 13.07 23.52
CA PRO A 600 -46.08 12.99 23.49
C PRO A 600 -46.53 11.54 23.22
N ALA A 601 -47.70 11.13 23.73
CA ALA A 601 -48.21 9.74 23.68
C ALA A 601 -48.25 9.08 22.27
N VAL A 602 -48.34 9.86 21.19
CA VAL A 602 -48.41 9.36 19.81
C VAL A 602 -47.06 8.81 19.33
N SER A 603 -45.95 9.43 19.73
CA SER A 603 -44.58 9.00 19.40
C SER A 603 -44.15 7.79 20.21
N GLU A 604 -44.69 7.65 21.43
CA GLU A 604 -44.43 6.52 22.32
C GLU A 604 -44.85 5.19 21.67
N TYR A 605 -46.02 5.13 21.05
CA TYR A 605 -46.50 3.92 20.37
C TYR A 605 -45.59 3.51 19.20
N ALA A 606 -45.22 4.46 18.33
CA ALA A 606 -44.35 4.22 17.17
C ALA A 606 -42.98 3.69 17.61
N VAL A 607 -42.39 4.32 18.64
CA VAL A 607 -41.10 3.92 19.21
C VAL A 607 -41.18 2.54 19.85
N MET A 608 -42.23 2.25 20.62
CA MET A 608 -42.43 0.95 21.26
C MET A 608 -42.59 -0.18 20.24
N ARG A 609 -43.26 0.08 19.11
CA ARG A 609 -43.37 -0.87 17.99
C ARG A 609 -42.01 -1.19 17.38
N LEU A 610 -41.23 -0.17 17.03
CA LEU A 610 -39.89 -0.35 16.46
C LEU A 610 -38.92 -1.05 17.43
N MET A 611 -38.96 -0.69 18.72
CA MET A 611 -38.21 -1.39 19.78
C MET A 611 -38.56 -2.88 19.85
N SER A 612 -39.85 -3.23 19.75
CA SER A 612 -40.30 -4.63 19.75
C SER A 612 -39.74 -5.41 18.56
N ILE A 613 -39.82 -4.84 17.36
CA ILE A 613 -39.28 -5.44 16.13
C ILE A 613 -37.76 -5.66 16.24
N TYR A 614 -37.03 -4.64 16.72
CA TYR A 614 -35.59 -4.74 16.95
C TYR A 614 -35.23 -5.84 17.95
N ARG A 615 -35.87 -5.89 19.12
CA ARG A 615 -35.64 -6.93 20.15
C ARG A 615 -35.92 -8.33 19.60
N ASN A 616 -37.03 -8.52 18.89
CA ASN A 616 -37.37 -9.80 18.27
C ASN A 616 -36.33 -10.22 17.22
N THR A 617 -35.79 -9.27 16.46
CA THR A 617 -34.73 -9.52 15.48
C THR A 617 -33.40 -9.88 16.16
N ALA A 618 -33.03 -9.17 17.22
CA ALA A 618 -31.81 -9.44 18.00
C ALA A 618 -31.87 -10.80 18.72
N LEU A 619 -33.02 -11.16 19.31
CA LEU A 619 -33.23 -12.47 19.94
C LEU A 619 -33.08 -13.61 18.94
N LYS A 620 -33.64 -13.48 17.72
CA LYS A 620 -33.46 -14.50 16.66
C LYS A 620 -32.01 -14.65 16.21
N ARG A 621 -31.19 -13.59 16.30
CA ARG A 621 -29.76 -13.64 15.95
C ARG A 621 -28.91 -14.34 17.00
N ASN A 622 -29.25 -14.21 18.27
CA ASN A 622 -28.51 -14.82 19.39
C ASN A 622 -28.88 -16.29 19.66
N ILE A 623 -29.85 -16.85 18.92
CA ILE A 623 -30.30 -18.25 19.03
C ILE A 623 -29.65 -19.15 17.94
N ILE A 624 -28.90 -18.54 17.01
CA ILE A 624 -28.09 -19.22 15.99
C ILE A 624 -26.63 -19.12 16.42
#